data_AF-A0A538BR54-F1
#
_entry.id   AF-A0A538BR54-F1
#
_cell.length_a   1.000
_cell.length_b   1.000
_cell.length_c   1.000
_cell.angle_alpha   90.00
_cell.angle_beta   90.00
_cell.angle_gamma   90.00
#
_symmetry.space_group_name_H-M   'P 1'
#
loop_
_entity.id
_entity.type
_entity.pdbx_description
1 polymer ?
#
loop_
_entity_poly.entity_id
_entity_poly.type
_entity_poly.pdbx_seq_one_letter_code
_entity_poly.pdbx_strand_id
1 'polypeptide(L)' 'MKIGDDATRITSLYGTLARTDCPGNYYALTLPTRGGVNAFYVVNEKVFGFGLVNFTVPVCR' A
#
# COMPACT_ATOMS: atom_id res chain seq x y z
N MET A 1 4.19 11.96 -0.29
CA MET A 1 3.95 10.84 0.63
C MET A 1 5.28 10.45 1.25
N LYS A 2 5.32 10.24 2.56
CA LYS A 2 6.50 9.82 3.32
C LYS A 2 6.11 8.72 4.32
N ILE A 3 7.10 7.96 4.80
CA ILE A 3 6.88 7.01 5.90
C ILE A 3 6.44 7.80 7.13
N GLY A 4 5.43 7.28 7.84
CA GLY A 4 4.79 7.92 8.99
C GLY A 4 3.61 8.83 8.64
N ASP A 5 3.36 9.11 7.36
CA ASP A 5 2.13 9.79 6.92
C ASP A 5 0.90 8.95 7.29
N ASP A 6 -0.24 9.63 7.49
CA ASP A 6 -1.53 8.98 7.68
C ASP A 6 -2.03 8.32 6.38
N ALA A 7 -2.66 7.16 6.50
CA ALA A 7 -3.20 6.40 5.37
C ALA A 7 -4.24 7.19 4.55
N THR A 8 -4.98 8.11 5.18
CA THR A 8 -5.93 9.00 4.52
C THR A 8 -5.28 9.91 3.49
N ARG A 9 -3.99 10.24 3.65
CA ARG A 9 -3.24 11.02 2.67
C ARG A 9 -3.05 10.22 1.37
N ILE A 10 -2.92 8.90 1.44
CA ILE A 10 -2.80 8.03 0.26
C ILE A 10 -4.11 8.05 -0.51
N THR A 11 -5.23 7.83 0.18
CA THR A 11 -6.56 7.80 -0.47
C THR A 11 -6.97 9.17 -0.98
N SER A 12 -6.51 10.26 -0.36
CA SER A 12 -6.68 11.61 -0.90
C SER A 12 -5.86 11.88 -2.18
N LEU A 13 -4.69 11.25 -2.34
CA LEU A 13 -3.81 11.47 -3.50
C LEU A 13 -4.18 10.59 -4.69
N TYR A 14 -4.53 9.33 -4.43
CA TYR A 14 -4.76 8.32 -5.47
C TYR A 14 -6.22 7.88 -5.58
N GLY A 15 -7.11 8.42 -4.74
CA GLY A 15 -8.49 7.98 -4.64
C GLY A 15 -8.64 6.68 -3.86
N THR A 16 -9.79 6.02 -4.01
CA THR A 16 -10.06 4.74 -3.37
C THR A 16 -9.15 3.66 -3.94
N LEU A 17 -8.22 3.16 -3.13
CA LEU A 17 -7.31 2.08 -3.48
C LEU A 17 -7.82 0.73 -2.98
N ALA A 18 -7.47 -0.33 -3.71
CA ALA A 18 -7.78 -1.69 -3.27
C ALA A 18 -6.95 -2.04 -2.03
N ARG A 19 -7.64 -2.42 -0.95
CA ARG A 19 -7.02 -2.86 0.31
C ARG A 19 -6.79 -4.36 0.29
N THR A 20 -5.61 -4.78 0.72
CA THR A 20 -5.23 -6.18 0.93
C THR A 20 -4.76 -6.31 2.37
N ASP A 21 -5.52 -7.01 3.20
CA ASP A 21 -5.12 -7.29 4.57
C ASP A 21 -4.00 -8.33 4.61
N CYS A 22 -2.96 -8.07 5.40
CA CYS A 22 -1.77 -8.89 5.46
C CYS A 22 -1.57 -9.51 6.86
N PRO A 23 -0.85 -10.64 6.96
CA PRO A 23 -0.51 -11.24 8.25
C PRO A 23 0.35 -10.27 9.07
N GLY A 24 0.05 -10.07 10.36
CA GLY A 24 0.85 -9.19 11.23
C GLY A 24 0.26 -7.80 11.49
N ASN A 25 -1.07 -7.66 11.47
CA ASN A 25 -1.80 -6.43 11.83
C ASN A 25 -1.43 -5.21 10.98
N TYR A 26 -1.15 -5.44 9.70
CA TYR A 26 -0.95 -4.40 8.71
C TYR A 26 -1.74 -4.73 7.45
N TYR A 27 -1.96 -3.73 6.61
CA TYR A 27 -2.60 -3.91 5.32
C TYR A 27 -1.84 -3.15 4.24
N ALA A 28 -2.01 -3.56 2.99
CA ALA A 28 -1.46 -2.88 1.84
C ALA A 28 -2.57 -2.24 1.01
N LEU A 29 -2.40 -0.98 0.63
CA LEU A 29 -3.18 -0.34 -0.41
C LEU A 29 -2.46 -0.54 -1.74
N THR A 30 -3.18 -1.02 -2.74
CA THR A 30 -2.61 -1.40 -4.04
C THR A 30 -3.14 -0.53 -5.15
N LEU A 31 -2.23 -0.09 -6.01
CA LEU A 31 -2.51 0.65 -7.23
C LEU A 31 -1.85 -0.06 -8.42
N PRO A 32 -2.64 -0.77 -9.26
CA PRO A 32 -2.13 -1.38 -10.48
C PRO A 32 -1.58 -0.32 -11.45
N THR A 33 -0.44 -0.60 -12.05
CA THR A 33 0.20 0.24 -13.06
C THR A 33 0.64 -0.63 -14.25
N ARG A 34 1.11 -0.02 -15.34
CA ARG A 34 1.53 -0.77 -16.54
C ARG A 34 2.72 -1.72 -16.28
N GLY A 35 3.53 -1.49 -15.26
CA GLY A 35 4.75 -2.24 -14.98
C GLY A 35 4.74 -3.04 -13.67
N GLY A 36 3.62 -3.07 -12.94
CA GLY A 36 3.52 -3.73 -11.64
C GLY A 36 2.42 -3.12 -10.77
N VAL A 37 2.48 -3.40 -9.48
CA VAL A 37 1.54 -2.91 -8.48
C VAL A 37 2.28 -2.02 -7.50
N ASN A 38 1.93 -0.74 -7.42
CA ASN A 38 2.38 0.10 -6.32
C ASN A 38 1.65 -0.36 -5.06
N ALA A 39 2.40 -0.86 -4.08
CA ALA A 39 1.89 -1.26 -2.79
C ALA A 39 2.32 -0.24 -1.73
N PHE A 40 1.35 0.24 -0.97
CA PHE A 40 1.55 1.13 0.17
C PHE A 40 1.18 0.37 1.45
N TYR A 41 2.17 0.07 2.27
CA TYR A 41 1.98 -0.71 3.48
C TYR A 41 1.65 0.19 4.66
N VAL A 42 0.60 -0.16 5.39
CA VAL A 42 0.04 0.63 6.48
C VAL A 42 -0.09 -0.23 7.72
N VAL A 43 0.44 0.27 8.84
CA VAL A 43 0.30 -0.31 10.18
C VAL A 43 -0.21 0.78 11.11
N ASN A 44 -1.24 0.48 11.92
CA ASN A 44 -1.87 1.45 12.82
C ASN A 44 -2.25 2.77 12.11
N GLU A 45 -2.88 2.66 10.92
CA GLU A 45 -3.27 3.80 10.06
C GLU A 45 -2.11 4.70 9.59
N LYS A 46 -0.86 4.26 9.74
CA LYS A 46 0.33 4.97 9.29
C LYS A 46 1.11 4.21 8.24
N VAL A 47 1.59 4.94 7.24
CA VAL A 47 2.43 4.39 6.18
C VAL A 47 3.75 3.92 6.78
N PHE A 48 3.99 2.62 6.75
CA PHE A 48 5.26 2.02 7.21
C PHE A 48 6.24 1.83 6.05
N GLY A 49 5.74 1.66 4.84
CA GLY A 49 6.56 1.46 3.65
C GLY A 49 5.76 1.57 2.37
N PHE A 50 6.45 1.70 1.24
CA PHE A 50 5.84 1.67 -0.08
C PHE A 50 6.84 1.19 -1.11
N GLY A 51 6.35 0.57 -2.18
CA GLY A 51 7.21 0.08 -3.25
C GLY A 51 6.43 -0.45 -4.45
N LEU A 52 7.17 -0.66 -5.54
CA LEU A 52 6.65 -1.31 -6.74
C LEU A 52 6.86 -2.82 -6.60
N VAL A 53 5.77 -3.57 -6.65
CA VAL A 53 5.74 -5.03 -6.59
C VAL A 53 5.47 -5.57 -7.99
N ASN A 54 6.18 -6.63 -8.39
CA ASN A 54 5.87 -7.34 -9.63
C ASN A 54 4.55 -8.11 -9.48
N PHE A 55 3.76 -8.23 -10.54
CA PHE A 55 2.50 -8.97 -10.55
C PHE A 55 2.63 -10.44 -10.12
N THR A 56 3.83 -11.03 -10.22
CA THR A 56 4.10 -12.42 -9.84
C THR A 56 4.45 -12.61 -8.37
N VAL A 57 4.64 -11.51 -7.62
CA VAL A 57 5.08 -11.56 -6.22
C VAL A 57 3.91 -11.16 -5.31
N PRO A 58 3.66 -11.91 -4.22
CA PRO A 58 2.62 -11.53 -3.27
C PRO A 58 2.90 -10.15 -2.69
N VAL A 59 1.84 -9.35 -2.55
CA VAL A 59 1.91 -8.01 -1.97
C VAL A 59 2.24 -8.11 -0.48
N CYS A 60 1.62 -9.03 0.25
CA CYS A 60 1.93 -9.25 1.66
C CYS A 60 3.30 -9.92 1.84
N ARG A 61 4.00 -9.49 2.89
CA ARG A 61 5.33 -9.98 3.30
C ARG A 61 5.30 -10.65 4.66
#